data_AF-T1A6L4-F1
#
_entry.id   AF-T1A6L4-F1
#
_cell.length_a   1.000
_cell.length_b   1.000
_cell.length_c   1.000
_cell.angle_alpha   90.00
_cell.angle_beta   90.00
_cell.angle_gamma   90.00
#
_symmetry.space_group_name_H-M   'P 1'
#
loop_
_entity.id
_entity.type
_entity.pdbx_description
1 polymer ?
#
loop_
_entity_poly.entity_id
_entity_poly.type
_entity_poly.pdbx_seq_one_letter_code
_entity_poly.pdbx_strand_id
1 'polypeptide(L)'
;MLALTVRELVEDLGMPGREAARRLGISPAAVSQYLSGKRLTRALEGYTPSSGALRLAHALAREALGRPAPGALTAERLLRAASTLAAGSLPADASVLPVEAVVPGAGQADRRRLRELHRRIAAEQSAVADCMRLAQRARDELTRAIFRQIASDSLRHAEIVASLASYLERGVREALP
;
A
#
# COMPACT_ATOMS: atom_id res chain seq x y z
N MET A 1 -3.55 -5.18 -0.41
CA MET A 1 -4.37 -5.17 0.81
C MET A 1 -5.51 -4.19 0.78
N LEU A 2 -5.27 -2.88 0.76
CA LEU A 2 -6.36 -1.90 0.71
C LEU A 2 -7.38 -2.17 -0.42
N ALA A 3 -6.91 -2.53 -1.63
CA ALA A 3 -7.77 -2.90 -2.74
C ALA A 3 -8.66 -4.13 -2.45
N LEU A 4 -8.12 -5.15 -1.76
CA LEU A 4 -8.89 -6.35 -1.38
C LEU A 4 -9.94 -6.00 -0.32
N THR A 5 -9.58 -5.20 0.68
CA THR A 5 -10.52 -4.73 1.71
C THR A 5 -11.64 -3.86 1.12
N VAL A 6 -11.33 -3.03 0.12
CA VAL A 6 -12.34 -2.23 -0.60
C VAL A 6 -13.34 -3.12 -1.34
N ARG A 7 -12.85 -4.15 -2.05
CA ARG A 7 -13.72 -5.10 -2.77
C ARG A 7 -14.61 -5.85 -1.79
N GLU A 8 -14.04 -6.36 -0.71
CA GLU A 8 -14.82 -7.04 0.33
C GLU A 8 -15.93 -6.14 0.90
N LEU A 9 -15.63 -4.87 1.22
CA LEU A 9 -16.62 -3.94 1.75
C LEU A 9 -17.75 -3.67 0.76
N VAL A 10 -17.44 -3.47 -0.51
CA VAL A 10 -18.42 -3.02 -1.52
C VAL A 10 -19.13 -4.17 -2.23
N GLU A 11 -18.37 -5.17 -2.69
CA GLU A 11 -18.86 -6.30 -3.47
C GLU A 11 -19.49 -7.37 -2.57
N ASP A 12 -18.84 -7.75 -1.47
CA ASP A 12 -19.30 -8.86 -0.62
C ASP A 12 -20.21 -8.39 0.53
N LEU A 13 -19.87 -7.25 1.15
CA LEU A 13 -20.61 -6.69 2.30
C LEU A 13 -21.63 -5.61 1.89
N GLY A 14 -21.75 -5.30 0.59
CA GLY A 14 -22.78 -4.40 0.04
C GLY A 14 -22.67 -2.93 0.46
N MET A 15 -21.52 -2.48 0.95
CA MET A 15 -21.33 -1.10 1.38
C MET A 15 -21.31 -0.13 0.18
N PRO A 16 -22.05 1.00 0.23
CA PRO A 16 -21.94 2.02 -0.81
C PRO A 16 -20.50 2.55 -0.92
N GLY A 17 -19.99 2.70 -2.14
CA GLY A 17 -18.58 3.09 -2.37
C GLY A 17 -18.17 4.42 -1.70
N ARG A 18 -19.11 5.38 -1.56
CA ARG A 18 -18.88 6.63 -0.81
C ARG A 18 -18.70 6.38 0.69
N GLU A 19 -19.44 5.43 1.26
CA GLU A 19 -19.31 5.05 2.67
C GLU A 19 -18.01 4.27 2.90
N ALA A 20 -17.66 3.35 1.99
CA ALA A 20 -16.37 2.66 2.03
C ALA A 20 -15.18 3.64 1.98
N ALA A 21 -15.27 4.66 1.13
CA ALA A 21 -14.27 5.73 1.06
C ALA A 21 -14.09 6.46 2.40
N ARG A 22 -15.21 6.84 3.05
CA ARG A 22 -15.19 7.48 4.37
C ARG A 22 -14.60 6.58 5.46
N ARG A 23 -15.06 5.33 5.52
CA ARG A 23 -14.63 4.34 6.54
C ARG A 23 -13.14 4.04 6.44
N LEU A 24 -12.59 3.99 5.23
CA LEU A 24 -11.18 3.70 4.98
C LEU A 24 -10.30 4.95 4.91
N GLY A 25 -10.88 6.16 4.98
CA GLY A 25 -10.12 7.41 4.89
C GLY A 25 -9.46 7.64 3.52
N ILE A 26 -10.08 7.18 2.44
CA ILE A 26 -9.58 7.32 1.06
C ILE A 26 -10.56 8.08 0.18
N SER A 27 -10.11 8.54 -0.99
CA SER A 27 -11.00 9.24 -1.92
C SER A 27 -12.00 8.29 -2.60
N PRO A 28 -13.22 8.75 -2.95
CA PRO A 28 -14.17 7.96 -3.74
C PRO A 28 -13.60 7.51 -5.08
N ALA A 29 -12.74 8.33 -5.71
CA ALA A 29 -12.06 7.97 -6.95
C ALA A 29 -11.10 6.77 -6.75
N ALA A 30 -10.40 6.69 -5.62
CA ALA A 30 -9.56 5.55 -5.30
C ALA A 30 -10.38 4.26 -5.16
N VAL A 31 -11.56 4.34 -4.52
CA VAL A 31 -12.51 3.21 -4.42
C VAL A 31 -12.92 2.73 -5.81
N SER A 32 -13.39 3.63 -6.69
CA SER A 32 -13.76 3.27 -8.06
C SER A 32 -12.61 2.65 -8.84
N GLN A 33 -11.39 3.16 -8.68
CA GLN A 33 -10.21 2.60 -9.34
C GLN A 33 -9.85 1.20 -8.83
N TYR A 34 -10.03 0.91 -7.55
CA TYR A 34 -9.83 -0.42 -6.98
C TYR A 34 -10.87 -1.42 -7.46
N LEU A 35 -12.15 -1.03 -7.52
CA LEU A 35 -13.24 -1.88 -8.02
C LEU A 35 -13.10 -2.17 -9.52
N SER A 36 -12.70 -1.17 -10.31
CA SER A 36 -12.52 -1.32 -11.76
C SER A 36 -11.31 -2.20 -12.17
N GLY A 37 -10.50 -2.66 -11.21
CA GLY A 37 -9.26 -3.38 -11.46
C GLY A 37 -8.10 -2.51 -11.97
N LYS A 38 -8.36 -1.30 -12.51
CA LYS A 38 -7.36 -0.40 -13.11
C LYS A 38 -6.16 -0.09 -12.20
N ARG A 39 -6.34 -0.15 -10.88
CA ARG A 39 -5.25 0.07 -9.92
C ARG A 39 -4.45 -1.19 -9.56
N LEU A 40 -4.87 -2.42 -9.88
CA LEU A 40 -4.19 -3.62 -9.36
C LEU A 40 -4.48 -4.97 -10.05
N THR A 41 -5.01 -5.05 -11.29
CA THR A 41 -5.42 -6.32 -11.94
C THR A 41 -4.36 -7.42 -11.83
N ARG A 42 -3.11 -7.15 -12.24
CA ARG A 42 -2.01 -8.13 -12.23
C ARG A 42 -1.53 -8.57 -10.84
N ALA A 43 -1.62 -7.71 -9.82
CA ALA A 43 -1.18 -8.09 -8.48
C ALA A 43 -2.25 -8.87 -7.72
N LEU A 44 -3.51 -8.82 -8.18
CA LEU A 44 -4.62 -9.56 -7.60
C LEU A 44 -4.82 -10.95 -8.22
N GLU A 45 -4.36 -11.16 -9.46
CA GLU A 45 -4.42 -12.45 -10.18
C GLU A 45 -3.78 -13.63 -9.41
N GLY A 46 -2.84 -13.35 -8.49
CA GLY A 46 -2.21 -14.37 -7.64
C GLY A 46 -2.94 -14.72 -6.33
N TYR A 47 -4.05 -14.05 -6.01
CA TYR A 47 -4.79 -14.27 -4.76
C TYR A 47 -6.09 -15.04 -5.01
N THR A 48 -6.11 -16.34 -4.68
CA THR A 48 -7.29 -17.21 -4.77
C THR A 48 -8.27 -16.96 -3.62
N PRO A 49 -9.57 -17.33 -3.75
CA PRO A 49 -10.61 -17.28 -2.70
C PRO A 49 -10.19 -17.86 -1.34
N SER A 50 -9.31 -18.87 -1.36
CA SER A 50 -8.77 -19.56 -0.17
C SER A 50 -7.46 -18.97 0.36
N SER A 51 -6.92 -17.94 -0.29
CA SER A 51 -5.68 -17.29 0.12
C SER A 51 -5.88 -16.55 1.45
N GLY A 52 -4.87 -16.60 2.34
CA GLY A 52 -4.95 -15.85 3.59
C GLY A 52 -5.02 -14.33 3.39
N ALA A 53 -4.76 -13.83 2.17
CA ALA A 53 -4.97 -12.43 1.82
C ALA A 53 -6.44 -12.02 1.87
N LEU A 54 -7.33 -12.87 1.38
CA LEU A 54 -8.77 -12.62 1.44
C LEU A 54 -9.29 -12.77 2.86
N ARG A 55 -8.82 -13.76 3.63
CA ARG A 55 -9.16 -13.85 5.06
C ARG A 55 -8.77 -12.60 5.84
N LEU A 56 -7.58 -12.06 5.59
CA LEU A 56 -7.14 -10.81 6.20
C LEU A 56 -7.93 -9.59 5.68
N ALA A 57 -8.27 -9.55 4.40
CA ALA A 57 -9.11 -8.50 3.84
C ALA A 57 -10.51 -8.52 4.47
N HIS A 58 -11.10 -9.69 4.64
CA HIS A 58 -12.38 -9.92 5.31
C HIS A 58 -12.35 -9.47 6.77
N ALA A 59 -11.31 -9.84 7.53
CA ALA A 59 -11.15 -9.39 8.91
C ALA A 59 -11.07 -7.86 9.01
N LEU A 60 -10.29 -7.21 8.14
CA LEU A 60 -10.18 -5.75 8.10
C LEU A 60 -11.50 -5.08 7.68
N ALA A 61 -12.25 -5.67 6.75
CA ALA A 61 -13.54 -5.15 6.32
C ALA A 61 -14.57 -5.23 7.46
N ARG A 62 -14.60 -6.34 8.21
CA ARG A 62 -15.45 -6.48 9.41
C ARG A 62 -15.05 -5.49 10.51
N GLU A 63 -13.76 -5.25 10.73
CA GLU A 63 -13.27 -4.25 11.68
C GLU A 63 -13.74 -2.83 11.27
N ALA A 64 -13.62 -2.50 9.98
CA ALA A 64 -14.11 -1.23 9.44
C ALA A 64 -15.64 -1.10 9.56
N LEU A 65 -16.40 -2.20 9.48
CA LEU A 65 -17.85 -2.21 9.75
C LEU A 65 -18.18 -1.98 11.23
N GLY A 66 -17.44 -2.60 12.14
CA GLY A 66 -17.66 -2.49 13.59
C GLY A 66 -17.32 -1.12 14.17
N ARG A 67 -16.58 -0.28 13.44
CA ARG A 67 -16.21 1.08 13.85
C ARG A 67 -16.87 2.13 12.93
N PRO A 68 -17.83 2.91 13.42
CA PRO A 68 -18.55 3.90 12.60
C PRO A 68 -17.73 5.17 12.29
N ALA A 69 -16.54 5.33 12.87
CA ALA A 69 -15.73 6.53 12.69
C ALA A 69 -15.07 6.59 11.29
N PRO A 70 -14.97 7.78 10.66
CA PRO A 70 -14.15 7.97 9.46
C PRO A 70 -12.70 7.56 9.72
N GLY A 71 -12.07 6.85 8.78
CA GLY A 71 -10.71 6.32 8.98
C GLY A 71 -10.63 5.20 10.04
N ALA A 72 -11.73 4.48 10.27
CA ALA A 72 -11.81 3.31 11.17
C ALA A 72 -10.67 2.30 10.97
N LEU A 73 -10.14 2.20 9.74
CA LEU A 73 -8.97 1.41 9.41
C LEU A 73 -7.74 2.31 9.28
N THR A 74 -6.83 2.27 10.24
CA THR A 74 -5.62 3.10 10.22
C THR A 74 -4.60 2.60 9.19
N ALA A 75 -3.77 3.51 8.68
CA ALA A 75 -2.68 3.17 7.78
C ALA A 75 -1.72 2.14 8.41
N GLU A 76 -1.51 2.19 9.73
CA GLU A 76 -0.71 1.22 10.46
C GLU A 76 -1.30 -0.19 10.40
N ARG A 77 -2.62 -0.34 10.60
CA ARG A 77 -3.30 -1.64 10.54
C ARG A 77 -3.22 -2.25 9.15
N LEU A 78 -3.42 -1.44 8.11
CA LEU A 78 -3.25 -1.85 6.71
C LEU A 78 -1.81 -2.27 6.41
N LEU A 79 -0.82 -1.51 6.88
CA LEU A 79 0.59 -1.81 6.70
C LEU A 79 0.99 -3.11 7.41
N ARG A 80 0.48 -3.33 8.62
CA ARG A 80 0.71 -4.56 9.39
C ARG A 80 0.14 -5.77 8.66
N ALA A 81 -1.11 -5.71 8.22
CA ALA A 81 -1.74 -6.80 7.46
C ALA A 81 -1.01 -7.08 6.14
N ALA A 82 -0.59 -6.03 5.42
CA ALA A 82 0.23 -6.18 4.22
C ALA A 82 1.60 -6.82 4.52
N SER A 83 2.20 -6.48 5.67
CA SER A 83 3.47 -7.07 6.12
C SER A 83 3.32 -8.55 6.47
N THR A 84 2.26 -8.92 7.19
CA THR A 84 1.92 -10.30 7.55
C THR A 84 1.79 -11.18 6.30
N LEU A 85 1.10 -10.66 5.28
CA LEU A 85 0.99 -11.35 3.99
C LEU A 85 2.31 -11.48 3.27
N ALA A 86 3.06 -10.40 3.21
CA ALA A 86 4.33 -10.40 2.52
C ALA A 86 5.34 -11.34 3.22
N ALA A 87 5.22 -11.56 4.52
CA ALA A 87 6.05 -12.49 5.29
C ALA A 87 5.62 -13.96 5.15
N GLY A 88 4.45 -14.26 4.55
CA GLY A 88 3.90 -15.61 4.45
C GLY A 88 3.36 -16.17 5.78
N SER A 89 3.47 -15.42 6.88
CA SER A 89 2.99 -15.79 8.21
C SER A 89 1.50 -15.49 8.35
N LEU A 90 0.67 -16.25 7.65
CA LEU A 90 -0.77 -16.12 7.75
C LEU A 90 -1.25 -16.78 9.06
N PRO A 91 -1.85 -16.03 10.01
CA PRO A 91 -2.47 -16.66 11.17
C PRO A 91 -3.59 -17.59 10.71
N ALA A 92 -3.68 -18.76 11.35
CA ALA A 92 -4.71 -19.76 11.07
C ALA A 92 -6.13 -19.22 11.37
N ASP A 93 -6.23 -18.26 12.30
CA ASP A 93 -7.47 -17.62 12.71
C ASP A 93 -7.45 -16.12 12.34
N ALA A 94 -8.38 -15.69 11.49
CA ALA A 94 -8.44 -14.33 10.95
C ALA A 94 -8.98 -13.31 11.98
N SER A 95 -9.54 -13.79 13.09
CA SER A 95 -10.09 -12.97 14.18
C SER A 95 -9.02 -12.38 15.11
N VAL A 96 -7.80 -12.92 15.06
CA VAL A 96 -6.69 -12.49 15.91
C VAL A 96 -5.58 -11.90 15.06
N LEU A 97 -5.74 -10.64 14.66
CA LEU A 97 -4.55 -9.80 14.44
C LEU A 97 -4.03 -9.48 15.84
N PRO A 98 -2.89 -10.04 16.30
CA PRO A 98 -2.44 -9.84 17.67
C PRO A 98 -2.23 -8.34 17.90
N VAL A 99 -2.97 -7.79 18.87
CA VAL A 99 -2.87 -6.38 19.24
C VAL A 99 -1.50 -6.10 19.90
N GLU A 100 -0.85 -7.11 20.47
CA GLU A 100 0.41 -6.95 21.22
C GLU A 100 1.40 -8.12 21.08
N ALA A 101 1.56 -8.69 19.89
CA ALA A 101 2.76 -9.49 19.67
C ALA A 101 3.91 -8.55 19.31
N VAL A 102 4.81 -8.29 20.26
CA VAL A 102 6.20 -7.97 19.93
C VAL A 102 6.68 -9.13 19.08
N VAL A 103 6.65 -8.95 17.76
CA VAL A 103 7.05 -9.99 16.82
C VAL A 103 8.51 -10.30 17.10
N PRO A 104 8.88 -11.51 17.55
CA PRO A 104 10.27 -11.93 17.60
C PRO A 104 10.71 -11.97 16.13
N GLY A 105 11.49 -10.97 15.70
CA GLY A 105 11.78 -10.71 14.29
C GLY A 105 11.44 -9.31 13.79
N ALA A 106 11.02 -8.37 14.65
CA ALA A 106 10.81 -6.96 14.31
C ALA A 106 11.98 -6.38 13.47
N GLY A 107 13.23 -6.62 13.89
CA GLY A 107 14.40 -6.18 13.13
C GLY A 107 14.54 -6.82 11.74
N GLN A 108 14.05 -8.05 11.53
CA GLN A 108 14.11 -8.73 10.22
C GLN A 108 12.99 -8.24 9.28
N ALA A 109 11.80 -7.98 9.84
CA ALA A 109 10.68 -7.36 9.13
C ALA A 109 11.01 -5.91 8.74
N ASP A 110 11.62 -5.13 9.63
CA ASP A 110 12.04 -3.76 9.36
C ASP A 110 13.17 -3.69 8.35
N ARG A 111 14.15 -4.60 8.42
CA ARG A 111 15.17 -4.74 7.35
C ARG A 111 14.56 -5.08 6.01
N ARG A 112 13.51 -5.90 5.96
CA ARG A 112 12.81 -6.22 4.71
C ARG A 112 12.03 -5.01 4.18
N ARG A 113 11.36 -4.26 5.05
CA ARG A 113 10.68 -3.01 4.68
C ARG A 113 11.67 -1.99 4.14
N LEU A 114 12.82 -1.84 4.80
CA LEU A 114 13.87 -0.94 4.38
C LEU A 114 14.43 -1.31 3.00
N ARG A 115 14.66 -2.60 2.75
CA ARG A 115 15.04 -3.08 1.40
C ARG A 115 14.00 -2.73 0.34
N GLU A 116 12.71 -2.87 0.65
CA GLU A 116 11.64 -2.52 -0.29
C GLU A 116 11.57 -1.01 -0.55
N LEU A 117 11.75 -0.18 0.49
CA LEU A 117 11.82 1.28 0.33
C LEU A 117 13.01 1.69 -0.54
N HIS A 118 14.19 1.11 -0.33
CA HIS A 118 15.36 1.34 -1.19
C HIS A 118 15.11 0.91 -2.63
N ARG A 119 14.46 -0.24 -2.84
CA ARG A 119 14.05 -0.69 -4.18
C ARG A 119 13.10 0.31 -4.83
N ARG A 120 12.17 0.87 -4.07
CA ARG A 120 11.22 1.87 -4.58
C ARG A 120 11.91 3.18 -4.94
N ILE A 121 12.84 3.67 -4.12
CA ILE A 121 13.65 4.86 -4.43
C ILE A 121 14.38 4.68 -5.76
N ALA A 122 15.04 3.54 -5.95
CA ALA A 122 15.74 3.23 -7.20
C ALA A 122 14.79 3.18 -8.41
N ALA A 123 13.60 2.61 -8.24
CA ALA A 123 12.59 2.57 -9.30
C ALA A 123 12.08 3.97 -9.69
N GLU A 124 11.82 4.84 -8.71
CA GLU A 124 11.40 6.23 -8.96
C GLU A 124 12.54 7.02 -9.64
N GLN A 125 13.79 6.85 -9.21
CA GLN A 125 14.95 7.48 -9.87
C GLN A 125 15.14 7.01 -11.31
N SER A 126 14.94 5.71 -11.59
CA SER A 126 14.95 5.19 -12.95
C SER A 126 13.84 5.82 -13.80
N ALA A 127 12.63 5.97 -13.24
CA ALA A 127 11.52 6.62 -13.94
C ALA A 127 11.84 8.09 -14.28
N VAL A 128 12.50 8.83 -13.39
CA VAL A 128 12.99 10.19 -13.67
C VAL A 128 13.93 10.19 -14.87
N ALA A 129 14.96 9.33 -14.86
CA ALA A 129 15.95 9.25 -15.93
C ALA A 129 15.31 8.89 -17.28
N ASP A 130 14.39 7.93 -17.27
CA ASP A 130 13.69 7.47 -18.47
C ASP A 130 12.77 8.55 -19.02
N CYS A 131 11.99 9.22 -18.17
CA CYS A 131 11.11 10.31 -18.59
C CYS A 131 11.90 11.51 -19.11
N MET A 132 13.02 11.87 -18.48
CA MET A 132 13.88 12.96 -18.97
C MET A 132 14.50 12.62 -20.33
N ARG A 133 14.93 11.37 -20.54
CA ARG A 133 15.43 10.90 -21.83
C ARG A 133 14.34 10.92 -22.92
N LEU A 134 13.11 10.54 -22.58
CA LEU A 134 11.96 10.63 -23.48
C LEU A 134 11.59 12.09 -23.79
N ALA A 135 11.64 12.99 -22.79
CA ALA A 135 11.40 14.42 -22.97
C ALA A 135 12.41 15.05 -23.95
N GLN A 136 13.69 14.66 -23.86
CA GLN A 136 14.74 15.12 -24.77
C GLN A 136 14.52 14.64 -26.22
N ARG A 137 13.93 13.46 -26.40
CA ARG A 137 13.64 12.87 -27.72
C ARG A 137 12.28 13.31 -28.29
N ALA A 138 11.41 13.89 -27.47
CA ALA A 138 10.08 14.32 -27.87
C ALA A 138 10.16 15.50 -28.86
N ARG A 139 9.40 15.38 -29.95
CA ARG A 139 9.35 16.37 -31.03
C ARG A 139 8.40 17.53 -30.71
N ASP A 140 7.31 17.25 -30.02
CA ASP A 140 6.31 18.25 -29.63
C ASP A 140 6.48 18.71 -28.18
N GLU A 141 6.15 19.98 -27.94
CA GLU A 141 6.34 20.61 -26.62
C GLU A 141 5.37 20.07 -25.57
N LEU A 142 4.16 19.65 -25.98
CA LEU A 142 3.18 19.08 -25.06
C LEU A 142 3.69 17.76 -24.47
N THR A 143 4.15 16.83 -25.30
CA THR A 143 4.71 15.55 -24.85
C THR A 143 5.95 15.76 -24.00
N ARG A 144 6.80 16.73 -24.37
CA ARG A 144 7.96 17.12 -23.56
C ARG A 144 7.55 17.61 -22.17
N ALA A 145 6.53 18.46 -22.10
CA ALA A 145 6.00 18.97 -20.84
C ALA A 145 5.43 17.84 -19.97
N ILE A 146 4.67 16.91 -20.56
CA ILE A 146 4.13 15.73 -19.85
C ILE A 146 5.26 14.89 -19.25
N PHE A 147 6.29 14.55 -20.02
CA PHE A 147 7.41 13.77 -19.50
C PHE A 147 8.19 14.50 -18.39
N ARG A 148 8.38 15.82 -18.51
CA ARG A 148 8.99 16.61 -17.43
C ARG A 148 8.15 16.63 -16.17
N GLN A 149 6.83 16.73 -16.31
CA GLN A 149 5.91 16.70 -15.17
C GLN A 149 5.95 15.33 -14.46
N ILE A 150 5.90 14.24 -15.22
CA ILE A 150 6.02 12.88 -14.66
C ILE A 150 7.37 12.72 -13.94
N ALA A 151 8.47 13.19 -14.54
CA ALA A 151 9.78 13.17 -13.89
C ALA A 151 9.80 13.96 -12.58
N SER A 152 9.17 15.15 -12.54
CA SER A 152 9.06 15.94 -11.33
C SER A 152 8.26 15.24 -10.23
N ASP A 153 7.18 14.53 -10.58
CA ASP A 153 6.37 13.79 -9.62
C ASP A 153 7.11 12.54 -9.10
N SER A 154 7.80 11.79 -9.98
CA SER A 154 8.67 10.67 -9.56
C SER A 154 9.79 11.12 -8.64
N LEU A 155 10.41 12.28 -8.87
CA LEU A 155 11.43 12.84 -7.99
C LEU A 155 10.87 13.12 -6.59
N ARG A 156 9.68 13.75 -6.52
CA ARG A 156 8.99 13.99 -5.25
C ARG A 156 8.66 12.68 -4.52
N HIS A 157 8.22 11.65 -5.24
CA HIS A 157 7.99 10.33 -4.64
C HIS A 157 9.28 9.73 -4.06
N ALA A 158 10.40 9.82 -4.77
CA ALA A 158 11.69 9.33 -4.27
C ALA A 158 12.09 10.03 -2.96
N GLU A 159 11.90 11.34 -2.85
CA GLU A 159 12.19 12.12 -1.64
C GLU A 159 11.31 11.73 -0.46
N ILE A 160 10.00 11.54 -0.68
CA ILE A 160 9.06 11.09 0.36
C ILE A 160 9.47 9.70 0.87
N VAL A 161 9.74 8.76 -0.05
CA VAL A 161 10.14 7.40 0.30
C VAL A 161 11.49 7.38 1.02
N ALA A 162 12.46 8.21 0.61
CA ALA A 162 13.75 8.36 1.28
C ALA A 162 13.61 8.92 2.70
N SER A 163 12.69 9.87 2.90
CA SER A 163 12.38 10.41 4.22
C SER A 163 11.79 9.33 5.15
N LEU A 164 10.88 8.51 4.63
CA LEU A 164 10.32 7.36 5.36
C LEU A 164 11.37 6.30 5.69
N ALA A 165 12.26 5.99 4.73
CA ALA A 165 13.36 5.05 4.95
C ALA A 165 14.28 5.55 6.07
N SER A 166 14.67 6.83 6.03
CA SER A 166 15.50 7.46 7.05
C SER A 166 14.85 7.44 8.44
N TYR A 167 13.53 7.68 8.50
CA TYR A 167 12.78 7.60 9.75
C TYR A 167 12.79 6.19 10.34
N LEU A 168 12.54 5.17 9.51
CA LEU A 168 12.59 3.77 9.94
C LEU A 168 14.00 3.33 10.33
N GLU A 169 15.04 3.78 9.62
CA GLU A 169 16.43 3.49 9.99
C GLU A 169 16.80 4.03 11.36
N ARG A 170 16.33 5.24 11.71
CA ARG A 170 16.51 5.83 13.04
C ARG A 170 15.78 5.02 14.11
N GLY A 171 14.51 4.69 13.87
CA GLY A 171 13.73 3.84 14.78
C GLY A 171 14.32 2.43 14.96
N VAL A 172 14.93 1.85 13.92
CA VAL A 172 15.63 0.55 14.00
C VAL A 172 16.93 0.66 14.82
N ARG A 173 17.64 1.78 14.74
CA ARG A 173 18.88 2.00 15.52
C ARG A 173 18.60 2.24 17.00
N GLU A 174 17.52 2.96 17.33
CA GLU A 174 17.11 3.22 18.72
C GLU A 174 16.51 1.99 19.42
N ALA A 175 15.98 1.02 18.66
CA ALA A 175 15.41 -0.23 19.18
C ALA A 175 16.44 -1.36 19.40
N LEU A 176 17.73 -1.13 19.13
CA LEU A 176 18.82 -2.05 19.43
C LEU A 176 19.51 -1.60 20.74
N PRO A 177 19.65 -2.47 21.75
CA PRO A 177 20.37 -2.15 22.99
C PRO A 177 21.86 -1.92 22.77
#